data_AF-A0A8T7CKV1-F1
#
_entry.id   AF-A0A8T7CKV1-F1
#
_cell.length_a   1.000
_cell.length_b   1.000
_cell.length_c   1.000
_cell.angle_alpha   90.00
_cell.angle_beta   90.00
_cell.angle_gamma   90.00
#
_symmetry.space_group_name_H-M   'P 1'
#
loop_
_entity.id
_entity.type
_entity.pdbx_description
1 polymer ?
#
loop_
_entity_poly.entity_id
_entity_poly.type
_entity_poly.pdbx_seq_one_letter_code
_entity_poly.pdbx_strand_id
1 'polypeptide(L)'
;MKTTGYASLAALLLLAGAHAGEMSSANYSISWDVTDGGGGLMTSASYVLVDSVGQPSAIGASSSASYILTAGFHAAPDTDTDLVRDFLDNCSLDPNSDQFDSNSDGFGNICDADLNDDGFVDLQDLAVLRTVFLTQPGNPAWNPDADFNNDGAVDLIDASIMRVRFLQAPGPSGIAP
;
A
#
# COMPACT_ATOMS: atom_id res chain seq x y z
N MET A 1 -22.79 -40.21 -52.60
CA MET A 1 -23.48 -40.55 -51.33
C MET A 1 -22.64 -40.06 -50.17
N LYS A 2 -23.33 -39.56 -49.13
CA LYS A 2 -22.87 -38.77 -47.97
C LYS A 2 -21.72 -39.40 -47.17
N THR A 3 -20.86 -38.58 -46.56
CA THR A 3 -20.94 -38.24 -45.12
C THR A 3 -20.00 -37.11 -44.74
N THR A 4 -20.54 -36.22 -43.93
CA THR A 4 -20.02 -34.95 -43.42
C THR A 4 -19.51 -35.15 -42.00
N GLY A 5 -18.52 -34.36 -41.58
CA GLY A 5 -18.34 -34.00 -40.17
C GLY A 5 -16.93 -34.15 -39.64
N TYR A 6 -16.22 -33.04 -39.46
CA TYR A 6 -15.68 -32.66 -38.15
C TYR A 6 -15.74 -31.14 -38.05
N ALA A 7 -16.51 -30.71 -37.06
CA ALA A 7 -16.65 -29.34 -36.65
C ALA A 7 -15.31 -28.80 -36.15
N SER A 8 -15.14 -27.49 -36.33
CA SER A 8 -14.64 -26.54 -35.33
C SER A 8 -13.68 -27.09 -34.27
N LEU A 9 -12.41 -26.69 -34.36
CA LEU A 9 -11.66 -26.01 -33.30
C LEU A 9 -10.17 -26.08 -33.67
N ALA A 10 -9.61 -24.95 -34.06
CA ALA A 10 -8.25 -24.51 -33.75
C ALA A 10 -7.91 -23.36 -34.70
N ALA A 11 -8.61 -22.24 -34.53
CA ALA A 11 -7.99 -20.95 -34.83
C ALA A 11 -6.86 -20.79 -33.80
N LEU A 12 -5.69 -21.36 -34.13
CA LEU A 12 -4.51 -21.32 -33.30
C LEU A 12 -4.04 -19.86 -33.29
N LEU A 13 -4.17 -19.26 -32.10
CA LEU A 13 -3.78 -17.92 -31.69
C LEU A 13 -2.64 -17.31 -32.54
N LEU A 14 -2.99 -16.35 -33.39
CA LEU A 14 -2.12 -15.21 -33.67
C LEU A 14 -2.49 -14.10 -32.67
N LEU A 15 -2.13 -14.31 -31.41
CA LEU A 15 -1.96 -13.18 -30.48
C LEU A 15 -0.55 -12.67 -30.71
N ALA A 16 -0.45 -11.69 -31.60
CA ALA A 16 0.72 -10.82 -31.65
C ALA A 16 0.90 -10.23 -30.25
N GLY A 17 1.95 -10.64 -29.55
CA GLY A 17 2.46 -9.89 -28.42
C GLY A 17 2.96 -8.57 -28.96
N ALA A 18 2.11 -7.55 -29.00
CA ALA A 18 2.56 -6.17 -28.98
C ALA A 18 3.10 -5.92 -27.57
N HIS A 19 4.33 -6.37 -27.32
CA HIS A 19 5.07 -5.87 -26.19
C HIS A 19 5.45 -4.44 -26.56
N ALA A 20 4.82 -3.47 -25.89
CA ALA A 20 5.35 -2.12 -25.86
C ALA A 20 6.75 -2.24 -25.27
N GLY A 21 7.77 -2.22 -26.12
CA GLY A 21 9.15 -2.34 -25.68
C GLY A 21 9.47 -1.19 -24.74
N GLU A 22 10.16 -1.48 -23.64
CA GLU A 22 10.70 -0.46 -22.75
C GLU A 22 11.39 0.63 -23.56
N MET A 23 10.93 1.88 -23.39
CA MET A 23 11.61 3.01 -24.01
C MET A 23 12.83 3.31 -23.16
N SER A 24 14.00 2.90 -23.65
CA SER A 24 15.27 3.15 -22.99
C SER A 24 16.27 3.84 -23.92
N SER A 25 17.14 4.63 -23.31
CA SER A 25 18.33 5.23 -23.90
C SER A 25 19.50 5.06 -22.92
N ALA A 26 20.70 5.51 -23.29
CA ALA A 26 21.88 5.44 -22.43
C ALA A 26 21.71 6.16 -21.07
N ASN A 27 20.74 7.09 -20.97
CA ASN A 27 20.55 7.97 -19.81
C ASN A 27 19.18 7.85 -19.12
N TYR A 28 18.24 7.01 -19.61
CA TYR A 28 16.99 6.73 -18.90
C TYR A 28 16.30 5.45 -19.43
N SER A 29 15.51 4.80 -18.59
CA SER A 29 14.49 3.83 -19.01
C SER A 29 13.15 4.17 -18.35
N ILE A 30 12.06 4.04 -19.10
CA ILE A 30 10.69 4.10 -18.56
C ILE A 30 10.10 2.71 -18.74
N SER A 31 9.95 1.97 -17.63
CA SER A 31 9.29 0.67 -17.63
C SER A 31 7.78 0.84 -17.76
N TRP A 32 7.12 -0.09 -18.45
CA TRP A 32 5.67 -0.06 -18.65
C TRP A 32 4.90 -0.37 -17.36
N ASP A 33 5.52 -1.06 -16.40
CA ASP A 33 4.93 -1.44 -15.11
C ASP A 33 4.68 -0.23 -14.18
N VAL A 34 5.24 0.94 -14.51
CA VAL A 34 5.14 2.19 -13.72
C VAL A 34 4.31 3.28 -14.42
N THR A 35 3.65 2.93 -15.53
CA THR A 35 2.66 3.79 -16.19
C THR A 35 1.27 3.16 -16.07
N ASP A 36 0.48 3.59 -15.09
CA ASP A 36 -0.95 3.23 -15.01
C ASP A 36 -1.81 4.35 -15.63
N GLY A 37 -2.80 3.95 -16.44
CA GLY A 37 -3.71 4.82 -17.18
C GLY A 37 -5.07 4.86 -16.50
N GLY A 38 -5.51 6.04 -16.05
CA GLY A 38 -6.76 6.20 -15.30
C GLY A 38 -7.61 7.40 -15.70
N GLY A 39 -7.43 7.96 -16.90
CA GLY A 39 -8.12 9.18 -17.32
C GLY A 39 -9.25 8.93 -18.31
N GLY A 40 -10.51 9.07 -17.89
CA GLY A 40 -11.66 9.05 -18.80
C GLY A 40 -11.61 10.14 -19.89
N LEU A 41 -12.48 10.00 -20.91
CA LEU A 41 -12.57 10.94 -22.05
C LEU A 41 -13.16 12.29 -21.61
N MET A 42 -12.38 13.36 -21.73
CA MET A 42 -12.86 14.74 -21.57
C MET A 42 -12.74 15.51 -22.88
N THR A 43 -13.82 16.15 -23.30
CA THR A 43 -13.88 16.87 -24.59
C THR A 43 -14.17 18.35 -24.41
N SER A 44 -13.43 19.19 -25.14
CA SER A 44 -13.72 20.61 -25.36
C SER A 44 -13.78 20.92 -26.86
N ALA A 45 -14.19 22.13 -27.23
CA ALA A 45 -14.30 22.58 -28.62
C ALA A 45 -12.97 22.59 -29.39
N SER A 46 -11.82 22.57 -28.69
CA SER A 46 -10.49 22.69 -29.30
C SER A 46 -9.52 21.57 -28.95
N TYR A 47 -9.88 20.68 -28.03
CA TYR A 47 -9.07 19.51 -27.72
C TYR A 47 -9.90 18.42 -27.07
N VAL A 48 -9.39 17.19 -27.17
CA VAL A 48 -9.91 16.00 -26.50
C VAL A 48 -8.76 15.43 -25.67
N LEU A 49 -8.99 15.24 -24.37
CA LEU A 49 -8.06 14.53 -23.49
C LEU A 49 -8.58 13.11 -23.31
N VAL A 50 -7.70 12.15 -23.57
CA VAL A 50 -7.93 10.72 -23.36
C VAL A 50 -6.75 10.22 -22.53
N ASP A 51 -7.04 9.55 -21.41
CA ASP A 51 -6.09 8.81 -20.59
C ASP A 51 -4.80 9.56 -20.16
N SER A 52 -4.82 10.15 -18.96
CA SER A 52 -3.64 10.84 -18.43
C SER A 52 -2.73 9.89 -17.64
N VAL A 53 -1.49 9.74 -18.11
CA VAL A 53 -0.39 9.04 -17.42
C VAL A 53 0.28 10.01 -16.42
N GLY A 54 0.44 9.62 -15.15
CA GLY A 54 1.06 10.46 -14.11
C GLY A 54 2.01 9.70 -13.17
N GLN A 55 3.09 10.35 -12.74
CA GLN A 55 4.08 9.83 -11.78
C GLN A 55 3.84 10.36 -10.36
N PRO A 56 4.03 9.55 -9.30
CA PRO A 56 3.53 9.82 -7.95
C PRO A 56 4.28 10.89 -7.14
N SER A 57 5.31 11.57 -7.66
CA SER A 57 6.17 12.43 -6.82
C SER A 57 6.63 13.73 -7.50
N ALA A 58 5.70 14.51 -8.05
CA ALA A 58 6.02 15.86 -8.52
C ALA A 58 6.11 16.86 -7.35
N ILE A 59 7.35 17.22 -7.03
CA ILE A 59 7.75 18.28 -6.09
C ILE A 59 7.26 19.64 -6.63
N GLY A 60 6.05 20.07 -6.24
CA GLY A 60 5.56 21.44 -6.39
C GLY A 60 4.81 21.78 -7.69
N ALA A 61 4.24 22.99 -7.73
CA ALA A 61 3.44 23.50 -8.84
C ALA A 61 4.27 23.59 -10.14
N SER A 62 3.85 22.88 -11.18
CA SER A 62 4.40 23.04 -12.53
C SER A 62 3.64 24.14 -13.26
N SER A 63 4.30 25.27 -13.49
CA SER A 63 3.74 26.43 -14.17
C SER A 63 4.51 26.77 -15.44
N SER A 64 3.79 27.16 -16.50
CA SER A 64 4.34 27.79 -17.71
C SER A 64 3.57 29.09 -18.02
N ALA A 65 4.03 29.85 -19.02
CA ALA A 65 3.40 31.10 -19.45
C ALA A 65 1.94 30.94 -19.95
N SER A 66 1.51 29.73 -20.29
CA SER A 66 0.24 29.46 -20.97
C SER A 66 -0.74 28.59 -20.19
N TYR A 67 -0.33 28.01 -19.06
CA TYR A 67 -1.23 27.23 -18.21
C TYR A 67 -0.71 27.16 -16.76
N ILE A 68 -1.66 26.97 -15.86
CA ILE A 68 -1.43 26.63 -14.46
C ILE A 68 -2.13 25.29 -14.23
N LEU A 69 -1.38 24.27 -13.83
CA LEU A 69 -1.94 23.02 -13.30
C LEU A 69 -2.36 23.29 -11.85
N THR A 70 -3.62 23.70 -11.66
CA THR A 70 -4.14 24.08 -10.33
C THR A 70 -4.55 22.87 -9.48
N ALA A 71 -4.97 21.77 -10.11
CA ALA A 71 -5.20 20.46 -9.48
C ALA A 71 -5.27 19.38 -10.58
N GLY A 72 -4.67 18.22 -10.32
CA GLY A 72 -4.61 17.10 -11.26
C GLY A 72 -4.42 15.74 -10.59
N PHE A 73 -4.80 15.61 -9.31
CA PHE A 73 -4.68 14.37 -8.57
C PHE A 73 -5.97 14.20 -7.78
N HIS A 74 -6.63 13.04 -7.89
CA HIS A 74 -7.41 12.57 -6.76
C HIS A 74 -6.39 12.30 -5.66
N ALA A 75 -6.07 13.31 -4.85
CA ALA A 75 -5.47 13.09 -3.55
C ALA A 75 -6.55 12.37 -2.74
N ALA A 76 -6.51 11.03 -2.78
CA ALA A 76 -7.09 10.31 -1.65
C ALA A 76 -6.38 10.84 -0.39
N PRO A 77 -7.12 11.03 0.70
CA PRO A 77 -6.51 11.37 1.98
C PRO A 77 -5.36 10.42 2.29
N ASP A 78 -4.30 11.00 2.81
CA ASP A 78 -3.15 10.39 3.45
C ASP A 78 -2.98 11.26 4.70
N THR A 79 -3.64 10.84 5.77
CA THR A 79 -3.89 11.66 6.96
C THR A 79 -2.64 11.78 7.82
N ASP A 80 -1.79 10.76 7.84
CA ASP A 80 -0.59 10.69 8.65
C ASP A 80 0.70 11.01 7.86
N THR A 81 0.60 11.15 6.54
CA THR A 81 1.65 11.59 5.61
C THR A 81 2.77 10.59 5.40
N ASP A 82 2.46 9.30 5.43
CA ASP A 82 3.41 8.19 5.30
C ASP A 82 3.57 7.65 3.85
N LEU A 83 2.85 8.24 2.89
CA LEU A 83 2.78 7.88 1.47
C LEU A 83 1.85 6.69 1.14
N VAL A 84 1.09 6.19 2.11
CA VAL A 84 -0.02 5.25 1.94
C VAL A 84 -1.33 6.02 2.04
N ARG A 85 -2.34 5.62 1.24
CA ARG A 85 -3.63 6.33 1.24
C ARG A 85 -4.50 5.75 2.34
N ASP A 86 -5.27 6.57 3.03
CA ASP A 86 -6.12 6.17 4.16
C ASP A 86 -6.97 4.92 3.93
N PHE A 87 -7.41 4.62 2.71
CA PHE A 87 -8.25 3.44 2.40
C PHE A 87 -7.45 2.17 2.04
N LEU A 88 -6.13 2.28 1.96
CA LEU A 88 -5.17 1.19 1.74
C LEU A 88 -4.20 1.05 2.91
N ASP A 89 -4.33 1.90 3.92
CA ASP A 89 -3.41 2.03 5.05
C ASP A 89 -3.88 1.18 6.22
N ASN A 90 -3.02 0.30 6.75
CA ASN A 90 -3.33 -0.49 7.94
C ASN A 90 -3.21 0.31 9.26
N CYS A 91 -2.71 1.55 9.23
CA CYS A 91 -2.63 2.49 10.35
C CYS A 91 -2.82 3.95 9.92
N SER A 92 -4.00 4.30 9.40
CA SER A 92 -4.36 5.63 8.82
C SER A 92 -4.08 6.91 9.62
N LEU A 93 -3.62 6.83 10.88
CA LEU A 93 -3.28 7.97 11.73
C LEU A 93 -1.85 7.92 12.30
N ASP A 94 -1.10 6.85 12.05
CA ASP A 94 0.19 6.57 12.66
C ASP A 94 1.19 6.10 11.59
N PRO A 95 2.16 6.94 11.18
CA PRO A 95 2.97 6.68 9.98
C PRO A 95 3.71 5.34 10.01
N ASN A 96 3.45 4.49 9.02
CA ASN A 96 4.13 3.21 8.79
C ASN A 96 4.19 2.87 7.29
N SER A 97 5.03 3.59 6.56
CA SER A 97 5.18 3.44 5.10
C SER A 97 5.56 2.02 4.61
N ASP A 98 6.05 1.16 5.51
CA ASP A 98 6.36 -0.24 5.25
C ASP A 98 5.15 -1.19 5.44
N GLN A 99 4.06 -0.67 6.01
CA GLN A 99 2.78 -1.35 6.26
C GLN A 99 2.97 -2.68 6.98
N PHE A 100 3.92 -2.72 7.93
CA PHE A 100 4.22 -3.92 8.68
C PHE A 100 3.02 -4.35 9.55
N ASP A 101 2.54 -5.56 9.28
CA ASP A 101 1.42 -6.24 9.94
C ASP A 101 1.83 -7.72 10.07
N SER A 102 2.20 -8.11 11.28
CA SER A 102 2.88 -9.38 11.53
C SER A 102 1.91 -10.56 11.73
N ASN A 103 0.72 -10.29 12.24
CA ASN A 103 -0.36 -11.26 12.48
C ASN A 103 -1.36 -11.35 11.30
N SER A 104 -1.29 -10.40 10.35
CA SER A 104 -2.13 -10.29 9.15
C SER A 104 -3.62 -10.11 9.46
N ASP A 105 -3.94 -9.37 10.52
CA ASP A 105 -5.30 -9.06 10.91
C ASP A 105 -5.86 -7.78 10.24
N GLY A 106 -4.97 -7.02 9.56
CA GLY A 106 -5.29 -5.80 8.84
C GLY A 106 -5.07 -4.51 9.63
N PHE A 107 -4.55 -4.60 10.87
CA PHE A 107 -4.01 -3.48 11.61
C PHE A 107 -2.47 -3.55 11.58
N GLY A 108 -1.81 -2.41 11.34
CA GLY A 108 -0.35 -2.38 11.38
C GLY A 108 0.15 -2.41 12.81
N ASN A 109 1.30 -3.05 13.04
CA ASN A 109 1.90 -3.19 14.37
C ASN A 109 2.04 -1.83 15.13
N ILE A 110 2.23 -0.71 14.42
CA ILE A 110 2.40 0.61 15.06
C ILE A 110 1.10 1.15 15.72
N CYS A 111 -0.05 0.72 15.21
CA CYS A 111 -1.37 1.09 15.71
C CYS A 111 -2.12 -0.10 16.33
N ASP A 112 -1.50 -1.27 16.36
CA ASP A 112 -2.01 -2.48 16.99
C ASP A 112 -1.11 -2.97 18.13
N ALA A 113 -1.54 -2.70 19.37
CA ALA A 113 -0.88 -3.20 20.57
C ALA A 113 -1.69 -4.30 21.27
N ASP A 114 -2.71 -4.85 20.60
CA ASP A 114 -3.57 -5.93 21.10
C ASP A 114 -2.94 -7.28 20.76
N LEU A 115 -1.85 -7.61 21.47
CA LEU A 115 -1.05 -8.82 21.26
C LEU A 115 -1.82 -10.13 21.50
N ASN A 116 -3.07 -10.07 21.94
CA ASN A 116 -3.92 -11.23 22.15
C ASN A 116 -5.19 -11.27 21.29
N ASP A 117 -5.34 -10.30 20.39
CA ASP A 117 -6.43 -10.16 19.40
C ASP A 117 -7.85 -10.24 20.02
N ASP A 118 -8.06 -9.66 21.21
CA ASP A 118 -9.39 -9.64 21.86
C ASP A 118 -10.22 -8.37 21.62
N GLY A 119 -9.66 -7.44 20.86
CA GLY A 119 -10.19 -6.16 20.43
C GLY A 119 -9.88 -5.00 21.38
N PHE A 120 -9.07 -5.20 22.44
CA PHE A 120 -8.78 -4.15 23.42
C PHE A 120 -7.40 -4.28 24.07
N VAL A 121 -6.58 -3.24 23.94
CA VAL A 121 -5.27 -3.17 24.61
C VAL A 121 -5.42 -3.00 26.13
N ASP A 122 -5.04 -4.01 26.90
CA ASP A 122 -5.15 -4.01 28.36
C ASP A 122 -3.96 -4.69 29.09
N LEU A 123 -4.18 -5.11 30.35
CA LEU A 123 -3.13 -5.77 31.15
C LEU A 123 -2.72 -7.15 30.64
N GLN A 124 -3.51 -7.77 29.77
CA GLN A 124 -3.25 -9.08 29.18
C GLN A 124 -2.21 -8.91 28.08
N ASP A 125 -2.33 -7.88 27.24
CA ASP A 125 -1.30 -7.52 26.26
C ASP A 125 0.01 -7.11 26.91
N LEU A 126 -0.07 -6.33 28.00
CA LEU A 126 1.13 -6.00 28.77
C LEU A 126 1.79 -7.25 29.38
N ALA A 127 1.00 -8.25 29.75
CA ALA A 127 1.54 -9.53 30.20
C ALA A 127 2.23 -10.27 29.05
N VAL A 128 1.68 -10.25 27.82
CA VAL A 128 2.32 -10.81 26.63
C VAL A 128 3.62 -10.07 26.32
N LEU A 129 3.60 -8.73 26.21
CA LEU A 129 4.78 -7.90 25.93
C LEU A 129 5.90 -8.17 26.93
N ARG A 130 5.58 -8.32 28.22
CA ARG A 130 6.55 -8.64 29.27
C ARG A 130 7.27 -9.96 29.03
N THR A 131 6.62 -10.96 28.43
CA THR A 131 7.25 -12.27 28.17
C THR A 131 8.27 -12.23 27.03
N VAL A 132 8.13 -11.26 26.12
CA VAL A 132 8.96 -11.12 24.91
C VAL A 132 9.85 -9.87 24.95
N PHE A 133 9.88 -9.16 26.07
CA PHE A 133 10.68 -7.95 26.26
C PHE A 133 12.20 -8.22 26.16
N LEU A 134 12.94 -7.33 25.49
CA LEU A 134 14.36 -7.45 25.12
C LEU A 134 14.68 -8.68 24.26
N THR A 135 13.73 -9.11 23.43
CA THR A 135 13.97 -10.14 22.42
C THR A 135 14.17 -9.53 21.04
N GLN A 136 14.76 -10.30 20.13
CA GLN A 136 15.05 -9.94 18.74
C GLN A 136 14.97 -11.22 17.88
N PRO A 137 14.89 -11.14 16.54
CA PRO A 137 14.86 -12.30 15.68
C PRO A 137 15.96 -13.33 15.99
N GLY A 138 15.54 -14.59 16.14
CA GLY A 138 16.41 -15.71 16.53
C GLY A 138 16.35 -16.07 18.02
N ASN A 139 15.72 -15.24 18.86
CA ASN A 139 15.34 -15.65 20.23
C ASN A 139 14.11 -16.57 20.17
N PRO A 140 14.06 -17.71 20.90
CA PRO A 140 12.87 -18.57 20.93
C PRO A 140 11.59 -17.90 21.48
N ALA A 141 11.74 -16.83 22.26
CA ALA A 141 10.63 -16.04 22.79
C ALA A 141 10.31 -14.82 21.90
N TRP A 142 10.96 -14.66 20.75
CA TRP A 142 10.67 -13.58 19.81
C TRP A 142 9.22 -13.68 19.32
N ASN A 143 8.48 -12.59 19.45
CA ASN A 143 7.20 -12.39 18.80
C ASN A 143 7.32 -11.13 17.93
N PRO A 144 7.27 -11.25 16.58
CA PRO A 144 7.34 -10.09 15.70
C PRO A 144 6.18 -9.11 15.91
N ASP A 145 5.07 -9.59 16.47
CA ASP A 145 3.89 -8.76 16.76
C ASP A 145 4.13 -7.74 17.88
N ALA A 146 5.07 -8.06 18.77
CA ALA A 146 5.46 -7.18 19.87
C ALA A 146 6.55 -6.17 19.50
N ASP A 147 7.06 -6.22 18.26
CA ASP A 147 7.95 -5.20 17.67
C ASP A 147 7.05 -4.23 16.89
N PHE A 148 6.58 -3.20 17.59
CA PHE A 148 5.54 -2.29 17.11
C PHE A 148 6.06 -1.27 16.10
N ASN A 149 7.35 -0.90 16.21
CA ASN A 149 8.00 0.03 15.28
C ASN A 149 8.82 -0.67 14.19
N ASN A 150 8.79 -2.01 14.14
CA ASN A 150 9.50 -2.85 13.18
C ASN A 150 11.00 -2.53 13.10
N ASP A 151 11.64 -2.27 14.24
CA ASP A 151 13.08 -1.96 14.31
C ASP A 151 13.97 -3.19 14.55
N GLY A 152 13.35 -4.36 14.71
CA GLY A 152 14.00 -5.65 14.89
C GLY A 152 14.28 -6.01 16.35
N ALA A 153 13.72 -5.29 17.31
CA ALA A 153 13.79 -5.60 18.73
C ALA A 153 12.48 -5.29 19.44
N VAL A 154 12.16 -6.05 20.48
CA VAL A 154 11.12 -5.67 21.44
C VAL A 154 11.80 -4.96 22.61
N ASP A 155 11.66 -3.65 22.71
CA ASP A 155 12.34 -2.84 23.71
C ASP A 155 11.47 -1.74 24.35
N LEU A 156 12.12 -0.72 24.94
CA LEU A 156 11.43 0.37 25.62
C LEU A 156 10.60 1.25 24.68
N ILE A 157 10.90 1.26 23.38
CA ILE A 157 10.10 1.96 22.37
C ILE A 157 8.76 1.24 22.21
N ASP A 158 8.74 -0.09 22.10
CA ASP A 158 7.49 -0.87 22.03
C ASP A 158 6.67 -0.74 23.30
N ALA A 159 7.32 -0.78 24.46
CA ALA A 159 6.65 -0.50 25.72
C ALA A 159 6.07 0.91 25.80
N SER A 160 6.68 1.88 25.09
CA SER A 160 6.14 3.23 25.00
C SER A 160 4.93 3.30 24.08
N ILE A 161 4.94 2.58 22.95
CA ILE A 161 3.81 2.48 22.00
C ILE A 161 2.61 1.82 22.68
N MET A 162 2.82 0.66 23.33
CA MET A 162 1.77 0.00 24.12
C MET A 162 1.16 0.92 25.18
N ARG A 163 1.99 1.75 25.85
CA ARG A 163 1.48 2.71 26.82
C ARG A 163 0.56 3.77 26.17
N VAL A 164 0.85 4.23 24.95
CA VAL A 164 0.00 5.25 24.28
C VAL A 164 -1.31 4.64 23.80
N ARG A 165 -1.34 3.34 23.48
CA ARG A 165 -2.53 2.59 23.04
C ARG A 165 -3.32 1.95 24.18
N PHE A 166 -2.83 2.00 25.41
CA PHE A 166 -3.50 1.34 26.55
C PHE A 166 -4.97 1.79 26.71
N LEU A 167 -5.88 0.83 26.83
CA LEU A 167 -7.34 0.99 26.85
C LEU A 167 -7.96 1.51 25.53
N GLN A 168 -7.31 1.26 24.40
CA GLN A 168 -7.83 1.54 23.06
C GLN A 168 -8.01 0.23 22.29
N ALA A 169 -8.84 0.26 21.26
CA ALA A 169 -8.90 -0.80 20.27
C ALA A 169 -7.76 -0.61 19.25
N PRO A 170 -7.39 -1.65 18.47
CA PRO A 170 -6.46 -1.52 17.36
C PRO A 170 -6.87 -0.47 16.32
N GLY A 171 -5.89 0.08 15.60
CA GLY A 171 -6.11 1.01 14.49
C GLY A 171 -6.24 2.48 14.90
N PRO A 172 -6.93 3.30 14.07
CA PRO A 172 -7.80 2.92 12.95
C PRO A 172 -7.05 2.46 11.69
N SER A 173 -7.63 1.46 11.00
CA SER A 173 -7.18 0.94 9.71
C SER A 173 -8.16 1.30 8.59
N GLY A 174 -7.63 1.50 7.40
CA GLY A 174 -8.37 1.65 6.14
C GLY A 174 -8.73 0.34 5.47
N ILE A 175 -8.06 -0.75 5.84
CA ILE A 175 -8.22 -2.07 5.23
C ILE A 175 -8.95 -3.05 6.15
N ALA A 176 -9.02 -2.75 7.46
CA ALA A 176 -9.77 -3.50 8.47
C ALA A 176 -10.90 -2.66 9.09
N PRO A 177 -12.06 -3.28 9.43
CA PRO A 177 -13.23 -2.59 9.98
C PRO A 177 -13.14 -2.22 11.47
#